data_AF-A0A8H8BYE9-F1
#
_entry.id   AF-A0A8H8BYE9-F1
#
_cell.length_a   1.000
_cell.length_b   1.000
_cell.length_c   1.000
_cell.angle_alpha   90.00
_cell.angle_beta   90.00
_cell.angle_gamma   90.00
#
_symmetry.space_group_name_H-M   'P 1'
#
loop_
_entity.id
_entity.type
_entity.pdbx_description
1 polymer ?
#
loop_
_entity_poly.entity_id
_entity_poly.type
_entity_poly.pdbx_seq_one_letter_code
_entity_poly.pdbx_strand_id
1 'polypeptide(L)'
;MQLLTVFTFLILTLTSTILAIPFLGNKPTLTSHQIGSPIQLAAASTKPTKPASTGTSPGAGAGAGGNSTAAGGACSSQVLALAAGIQSNIDDQNNELTTVNALGMVLGQNPLDMTLYGATQTSLMGFVTKGILIRENNQKLAPADNGAVAGLAIVAGAQAEELNLTMSLAIPASGAIDTAAAGKTVETLKKDFAGGIDQNKKNLAAATAGCTPTAAKVVVSK
;
A
#
# COMPACT_ATOMS: atom_id res chain seq x y z
N MET A 1 -16.09 17.90 76.10
CA MET A 1 -14.91 17.05 75.88
C MET A 1 -14.72 16.90 74.39
N GLN A 2 -13.82 17.68 73.79
CA GLN A 2 -13.47 17.64 72.37
C GLN A 2 -12.26 16.71 72.20
N LEU A 3 -12.39 15.70 71.34
CA LEU A 3 -11.32 14.76 71.02
C LEU A 3 -10.68 15.18 69.69
N LEU A 4 -9.46 15.72 69.78
CA LEU A 4 -8.59 16.05 68.65
C LEU A 4 -8.06 14.74 68.03
N THR A 5 -8.24 14.55 66.72
CA THR A 5 -7.62 13.45 65.97
C THR A 5 -6.46 14.01 65.16
N VAL A 6 -5.25 13.54 65.45
CA VAL A 6 -4.00 13.97 64.80
C VAL A 6 -3.79 13.15 63.53
N PHE A 7 -3.68 13.84 62.39
CA PHE A 7 -3.31 13.25 61.09
C PHE A 7 -1.79 13.11 61.02
N THR A 8 -1.28 11.88 60.99
CA THR A 8 0.15 11.61 60.77
C THR A 8 0.41 11.46 59.26
N PHE A 9 1.19 12.38 58.70
CA PHE A 9 1.73 12.30 57.34
C PHE A 9 2.93 11.33 57.31
N LEU A 10 2.82 10.24 56.55
CA LEU A 10 3.91 9.31 56.26
C LEU A 10 4.57 9.74 54.93
N ILE A 11 5.78 10.31 55.01
CA ILE A 11 6.62 10.60 53.84
C ILE A 11 7.48 9.36 53.56
N LEU A 12 7.17 8.64 52.49
CA LEU A 12 7.95 7.51 51.98
C LEU A 12 8.94 8.02 50.93
N THR A 13 10.22 8.12 51.28
CA THR A 13 11.29 8.44 50.31
C THR A 13 11.79 7.14 49.66
N LEU A 14 11.44 6.93 48.38
CA LEU A 14 12.02 5.88 47.54
C LEU A 14 13.39 6.33 47.04
N THR A 15 14.45 5.64 47.46
CA THR A 15 15.79 5.76 46.88
C THR A 15 15.95 4.74 45.76
N SER A 16 15.98 5.21 44.52
CA SER A 16 16.25 4.37 43.34
C SER A 16 17.73 3.98 43.30
N THR A 17 18.03 2.70 43.49
CA THR A 17 19.35 2.12 43.19
C THR A 17 19.34 1.64 41.74
N ILE A 18 20.16 2.27 40.88
CA ILE A 18 20.35 1.85 39.48
C ILE A 18 21.44 0.77 39.47
N LEU A 19 21.04 -0.49 39.27
CA LEU A 19 21.96 -1.58 38.90
C LEU A 19 22.16 -1.52 37.38
N ALA A 20 23.35 -1.12 36.94
CA ALA A 20 23.77 -1.24 35.56
C ALA A 20 24.14 -2.70 35.25
N ILE A 21 23.40 -3.34 34.34
CA ILE A 21 23.73 -4.66 33.79
C ILE A 21 24.42 -4.43 32.44
N PRO A 22 25.61 -5.00 32.18
CA PRO A 22 26.21 -4.95 30.86
C PRO A 22 25.44 -5.84 29.89
N PHE A 23 24.76 -5.21 28.91
CA PHE A 23 24.15 -5.89 27.78
C PHE A 23 25.27 -6.38 26.84
N LEU A 24 25.63 -7.66 26.97
CA LEU A 24 26.46 -8.36 25.99
C LEU A 24 25.62 -8.61 24.72
N GLY A 25 26.25 -8.29 23.60
CA GLY A 25 25.60 -8.16 22.31
C GLY A 25 25.06 -9.47 21.76
N ASN A 26 23.85 -9.38 21.22
CA ASN A 26 23.51 -9.96 19.93
C ASN A 26 22.43 -9.07 19.33
N LYS A 27 22.84 -8.12 18.48
CA LYS A 27 21.91 -7.40 17.60
C LYS A 27 21.37 -8.42 16.60
N PRO A 28 20.06 -8.69 16.55
CA PRO A 28 19.49 -9.25 15.33
C PRO A 28 19.65 -8.17 14.24
N THR A 29 20.57 -8.43 13.32
CA THR A 29 20.71 -7.66 12.09
C THR A 29 19.46 -7.92 11.27
N LEU A 30 18.40 -7.14 11.50
CA LEU A 30 17.37 -6.92 10.49
C LEU A 30 18.08 -6.19 9.35
N THR A 31 18.50 -6.95 8.35
CA THR A 31 18.87 -6.41 7.05
C THR A 31 17.68 -5.60 6.57
N SER A 32 17.80 -4.27 6.70
CA SER A 32 17.05 -3.29 5.94
C SER A 32 17.13 -3.71 4.49
N HIS A 33 16.14 -4.46 4.02
CA HIS A 33 15.95 -4.67 2.60
C HIS A 33 15.67 -3.28 2.07
N GLN A 34 16.66 -2.78 1.32
CA GLN A 34 16.59 -1.64 0.44
C GLN A 34 15.15 -1.20 0.21
N ILE A 35 14.78 -0.12 0.90
CA ILE A 35 13.79 0.81 0.39
C ILE A 35 14.38 1.24 -0.95
N GLY A 36 13.93 0.58 -2.02
CA GLY A 36 14.46 0.77 -3.36
C GLY A 36 14.50 2.26 -3.67
N SER A 37 15.66 2.72 -4.14
CA SER A 37 15.85 4.08 -4.61
C SER A 37 14.67 4.50 -5.50
N PRO A 38 14.20 5.75 -5.41
CA PRO A 38 13.18 6.22 -6.33
C PRO A 38 13.68 6.01 -7.76
N ILE A 39 12.96 5.20 -8.53
CA ILE A 39 13.13 5.16 -9.98
C ILE A 39 12.84 6.59 -10.45
N GLN A 40 13.89 7.34 -10.76
CA GLN A 40 13.79 8.58 -11.50
C GLN A 40 13.27 8.21 -12.89
N LEU A 41 11.95 8.27 -13.04
CA LEU A 41 11.32 8.22 -14.35
C LEU A 41 11.66 9.53 -15.05
N ALA A 42 12.71 9.50 -15.87
CA ALA A 42 13.12 10.63 -16.70
C ALA A 42 11.93 11.04 -17.59
N ALA A 43 11.34 12.20 -17.28
CA ALA A 43 10.35 12.84 -18.11
C ALA A 43 11.03 13.29 -19.41
N ALA A 44 10.83 12.50 -20.48
CA ALA A 44 11.16 12.94 -21.83
C ALA A 44 10.22 14.07 -22.23
N SER A 45 10.71 15.31 -22.07
CA SER A 45 10.08 16.53 -22.55
C SER A 45 10.23 16.60 -24.07
N THR A 46 9.14 16.34 -24.79
CA THR A 46 9.04 16.69 -26.22
C THR A 46 7.94 17.72 -26.42
N LYS A 47 8.42 18.92 -26.77
CA LYS A 47 7.71 20.10 -27.27
C LYS A 47 6.59 19.77 -28.27
N PRO A 48 5.41 20.41 -28.19
CA PRO A 48 4.33 20.20 -29.15
C PRO A 48 4.55 21.01 -30.43
N THR A 49 4.51 20.34 -31.58
CA THR A 49 4.33 20.98 -32.90
C THR A 49 3.01 20.49 -33.52
N LYS A 50 2.06 21.41 -33.62
CA LYS A 50 0.88 21.42 -34.50
C LYS A 50 1.29 22.14 -35.82
N PRO A 51 0.57 22.12 -36.98
CA PRO A 51 -0.64 21.37 -37.43
C PRO A 51 -0.48 20.66 -38.80
N ALA A 52 -1.50 19.88 -39.22
CA ALA A 52 -2.26 20.15 -40.47
C ALA A 52 -3.44 19.17 -40.64
N SER A 53 -4.62 19.72 -40.88
CA SER A 53 -5.79 19.02 -41.40
C SER A 53 -5.70 18.87 -42.91
N THR A 54 -6.21 17.78 -43.46
CA THR A 54 -6.92 17.74 -44.76
C THR A 54 -7.84 16.53 -44.74
N GLY A 55 -9.12 16.77 -45.03
CA GLY A 55 -10.16 15.73 -45.01
C GLY A 55 -10.10 14.81 -46.24
N THR A 56 -10.91 13.76 -46.20
CA THR A 56 -11.89 13.35 -47.24
C THR A 56 -12.59 12.08 -46.75
N SER A 57 -13.91 12.15 -46.57
CA SER A 57 -14.84 11.02 -46.59
C SER A 57 -15.28 10.84 -48.05
N PRO A 58 -15.51 9.63 -48.60
CA PRO A 58 -16.80 8.96 -48.37
C PRO A 58 -16.78 7.42 -48.42
N GLY A 59 -17.84 6.77 -47.95
CA GLY A 59 -18.19 5.42 -48.41
C GLY A 59 -18.95 4.56 -47.42
N ALA A 60 -20.27 4.59 -47.49
CA ALA A 60 -21.14 3.57 -46.91
C ALA A 60 -20.97 2.24 -47.67
N GLY A 61 -20.75 1.15 -46.93
CA GLY A 61 -20.74 -0.21 -47.46
C GLY A 61 -21.06 -1.19 -46.34
N ALA A 62 -22.31 -1.68 -46.33
CA ALA A 62 -22.74 -2.79 -45.50
C ALA A 62 -22.09 -4.09 -46.00
N GLY A 63 -21.44 -4.84 -45.11
CA GLY A 63 -20.82 -6.12 -45.41
C GLY A 63 -20.54 -6.90 -44.12
N ALA A 64 -21.12 -8.09 -44.05
CA ALA A 64 -21.21 -8.95 -42.88
C ALA A 64 -19.88 -9.58 -42.43
N GLY A 65 -19.85 -10.00 -41.16
CA GLY A 65 -19.17 -11.22 -40.72
C GLY A 65 -17.65 -11.18 -40.67
N GLY A 66 -17.10 -10.61 -39.61
CA GLY A 66 -15.70 -10.76 -39.27
C GLY A 66 -15.50 -10.59 -37.78
N ASN A 67 -15.62 -11.69 -37.01
CA ASN A 67 -15.17 -11.76 -35.63
C ASN A 67 -13.63 -11.85 -35.64
N SER A 68 -13.00 -10.81 -36.20
CA SER A 68 -11.57 -10.61 -36.17
C SER A 68 -11.25 -10.16 -34.76
N THR A 69 -10.76 -11.09 -33.93
CA THR A 69 -10.00 -10.74 -32.74
C THR A 69 -8.79 -9.93 -33.23
N ALA A 70 -8.97 -8.62 -33.39
CA ALA A 70 -7.90 -7.72 -33.76
C ALA A 70 -6.82 -7.89 -32.70
N ALA A 71 -5.70 -8.50 -33.08
CA ALA A 71 -4.53 -8.57 -32.23
C ALA A 71 -4.19 -7.12 -31.86
N GLY A 72 -4.42 -6.77 -30.60
CA GLY A 72 -4.32 -5.39 -30.13
C GLY A 72 -2.95 -4.82 -30.45
N GLY A 73 -2.92 -3.64 -31.07
CA GLY A 73 -1.68 -2.90 -31.34
C GLY A 73 -0.90 -2.62 -30.05
N ALA A 74 0.30 -2.06 -30.17
CA ALA A 74 1.10 -1.71 -28.99
C ALA A 74 0.34 -0.75 -28.07
N CYS A 75 0.40 -0.98 -26.75
CA CYS A 75 -0.21 -0.07 -25.79
C CYS A 75 0.40 1.34 -25.89
N SER A 76 -0.43 2.37 -25.68
CA SER A 76 0.06 3.74 -25.57
C SER A 76 0.99 3.87 -24.36
N SER A 77 1.91 4.85 -24.39
CA SER A 77 2.81 5.12 -23.25
C SER A 77 2.04 5.41 -21.96
N GLN A 78 0.88 6.05 -22.05
CA GLN A 78 0.01 6.31 -20.90
C GLN A 78 -0.59 5.03 -20.32
N VAL A 79 -1.06 4.10 -21.16
CA VAL A 79 -1.56 2.79 -20.71
C VAL A 79 -0.44 1.97 -20.08
N LEU A 80 0.77 2.01 -20.63
CA LEU A 80 1.94 1.35 -20.04
C LEU A 80 2.30 1.94 -18.67
N ALA A 81 2.26 3.26 -18.52
CA ALA A 81 2.50 3.93 -17.24
C ALA A 81 1.43 3.57 -16.20
N LEU A 82 0.15 3.54 -16.59
CA LEU A 82 -0.95 3.09 -15.74
C LEU A 82 -0.74 1.63 -15.31
N ALA A 83 -0.44 0.73 -16.26
CA ALA A 83 -0.22 -0.68 -15.97
C ALA A 83 0.94 -0.89 -14.98
N ALA A 84 2.06 -0.18 -15.17
CA ALA A 84 3.18 -0.21 -14.24
C ALA A 84 2.81 0.32 -12.83
N GLY A 85 2.01 1.38 -12.76
CA GLY A 85 1.49 1.90 -11.50
C GLY A 85 0.53 0.94 -10.79
N ILE A 86 -0.32 0.24 -11.53
CA ILE A 86 -1.20 -0.82 -10.98
C ILE A 86 -0.37 -2.00 -10.47
N GLN A 87 0.66 -2.42 -11.21
CA GLN A 87 1.57 -3.48 -10.76
C GLN A 87 2.30 -3.08 -9.47
N SER A 88 2.82 -1.86 -9.40
CA SER A 88 3.44 -1.32 -8.17
C SER A 88 2.48 -1.37 -6.98
N ASN A 89 1.18 -1.11 -7.21
CA ASN A 89 0.16 -1.22 -6.16
C ASN A 89 -0.03 -2.67 -5.69
N ILE A 90 -0.07 -3.64 -6.61
CA ILE A 90 -0.16 -5.07 -6.27
C ILE A 90 1.05 -5.48 -5.41
N ASP A 91 2.24 -5.06 -5.81
CA ASP A 91 3.48 -5.37 -5.09
C ASP A 91 3.47 -4.76 -3.68
N ASP A 92 2.96 -3.54 -3.53
CA ASP A 92 2.79 -2.89 -2.23
C ASP A 92 1.76 -3.60 -1.34
N GLN A 93 0.60 -3.99 -1.89
CA GLN A 93 -0.42 -4.75 -1.16
C GLN A 93 0.07 -6.14 -0.73
N ASN A 94 0.98 -6.77 -1.48
CA ASN A 94 1.65 -7.99 -1.02
C ASN A 94 2.53 -7.74 0.23
N ASN A 95 3.18 -6.57 0.31
CA ASN A 95 3.91 -6.17 1.51
C ASN A 95 2.96 -5.84 2.67
N GLU A 96 1.82 -5.18 2.41
CA GLU A 96 0.75 -4.97 3.41
C GLU A 96 0.28 -6.31 3.99
N LEU A 97 -0.06 -7.27 3.12
CA LEU A 97 -0.53 -8.61 3.52
C LEU A 97 0.53 -9.39 4.30
N THR A 98 1.80 -9.33 3.87
CA THR A 98 2.91 -9.95 4.60
C THR A 98 3.06 -9.33 5.99
N THR A 99 3.01 -8.02 6.09
CA THR A 99 3.21 -7.29 7.35
C THR A 99 2.06 -7.49 8.31
N VAL A 100 0.80 -7.50 7.85
CA VAL A 100 -0.36 -7.75 8.72
C VAL A 100 -0.41 -9.19 9.21
N ASN A 101 0.07 -10.16 8.41
CA ASN A 101 0.27 -11.53 8.86
C ASN A 101 1.33 -11.60 9.97
N ALA A 102 2.46 -10.90 9.81
CA ALA A 102 3.47 -10.79 10.85
C ALA A 102 2.91 -10.17 12.14
N LEU A 103 2.12 -9.10 12.03
CA LEU A 103 1.47 -8.47 13.18
C LEU A 103 0.54 -9.43 13.91
N GLY A 104 -0.22 -10.24 13.18
CA GLY A 104 -1.05 -11.32 13.75
C GLY A 104 -0.22 -12.37 14.51
N MET A 105 0.96 -12.73 14.00
CA MET A 105 1.87 -13.64 14.73
C MET A 105 2.40 -13.01 16.01
N VAL A 106 2.75 -11.72 16.00
CA VAL A 106 3.20 -10.99 17.19
C VAL A 106 2.09 -10.93 18.25
N LEU A 107 0.86 -10.62 17.84
CA LEU A 107 -0.31 -10.61 18.73
C LEU A 107 -0.57 -11.96 19.43
N GLY A 108 -0.18 -13.07 18.81
CA GLY A 108 -0.33 -14.42 19.37
C GLY A 108 0.75 -14.81 20.38
N GLN A 109 1.76 -13.97 20.63
CA GLN A 109 2.85 -14.28 21.56
C GLN A 109 2.41 -14.11 23.03
N ASN A 110 3.00 -14.92 23.91
CA ASN A 110 2.81 -14.81 25.37
C ASN A 110 4.16 -15.02 26.11
N PRO A 111 4.76 -13.96 26.70
CA PRO A 111 4.27 -12.58 26.72
C PRO A 111 4.31 -11.92 25.34
N LEU A 112 3.48 -10.90 25.13
CA LEU A 112 3.47 -10.08 23.92
C LEU A 112 4.76 -9.25 23.82
N ASP A 113 5.49 -9.36 22.72
CA ASP A 113 6.62 -8.48 22.42
C ASP A 113 6.13 -7.11 21.92
N MET A 114 6.02 -6.16 22.84
CA MET A 114 5.55 -4.80 22.55
C MET A 114 6.48 -4.01 21.63
N THR A 115 7.78 -4.28 21.63
CA THR A 115 8.73 -3.62 20.74
C THR A 115 8.54 -4.10 19.30
N LEU A 116 8.44 -5.42 19.12
CA LEU A 116 8.18 -6.01 17.82
C LEU A 116 6.78 -5.64 17.30
N TYR A 117 5.78 -5.57 18.19
CA TYR A 117 4.43 -5.13 17.84
C TYR A 117 4.44 -3.71 17.27
N GLY A 118 5.06 -2.75 18.00
CA GLY A 118 5.15 -1.36 17.56
C GLY A 118 5.91 -1.19 16.24
N ALA A 119 7.02 -1.91 16.07
CA ALA A 119 7.79 -1.89 14.82
C ALA A 119 6.97 -2.43 13.63
N THR A 120 6.28 -3.55 13.82
CA THR A 120 5.46 -4.18 12.77
C THR A 120 4.26 -3.32 12.41
N GLN A 121 3.58 -2.72 13.40
CA GLN A 121 2.47 -1.78 13.17
C GLN A 121 2.91 -0.52 12.42
N THR A 122 4.09 0.03 12.76
CA THR A 122 4.66 1.19 12.04
C THR A 122 4.97 0.84 10.59
N SER A 123 5.54 -0.35 10.34
CA SER A 123 5.79 -0.83 8.99
C SER A 123 4.51 -0.99 8.19
N LEU A 124 3.45 -1.54 8.80
CA LEU A 124 2.15 -1.70 8.16
C LEU A 124 1.57 -0.34 7.75
N MET A 125 1.61 0.65 8.66
CA MET A 125 1.16 2.02 8.38
C MET A 125 1.92 2.65 7.22
N GLY A 126 3.22 2.39 7.12
CA GLY A 126 4.06 2.86 6.01
C GLY A 126 3.61 2.33 4.66
N PHE A 127 3.32 1.02 4.57
CA PHE A 127 2.79 0.43 3.34
C PHE A 127 1.40 0.96 3.00
N VAL A 128 0.46 0.99 3.95
CA VAL A 128 -0.90 1.52 3.71
C VAL A 128 -0.88 2.96 3.19
N THR A 129 -0.04 3.82 3.77
CA THR A 129 0.10 5.21 3.31
C THR A 129 0.71 5.29 1.91
N LYS A 130 1.69 4.44 1.60
CA LYS A 130 2.30 4.35 0.26
C LYS A 130 1.29 3.84 -0.77
N GLY A 131 0.51 2.82 -0.45
CA GLY A 131 -0.55 2.27 -1.28
C GLY A 131 -1.59 3.32 -1.68
N ILE A 132 -2.01 4.19 -0.75
CA ILE A 132 -2.89 5.33 -1.02
C ILE A 132 -2.31 6.22 -2.13
N LEU A 133 -1.05 6.66 -1.98
CA LEU A 133 -0.40 7.54 -2.95
C LEU A 133 -0.26 6.89 -4.34
N ILE A 134 0.06 5.60 -4.39
CA ILE A 134 0.14 4.85 -5.66
C ILE A 134 -1.24 4.85 -6.34
N ARG A 135 -2.30 4.58 -5.59
CA ARG A 135 -3.68 4.50 -6.12
C ARG A 135 -4.19 5.85 -6.60
N GLU A 136 -3.91 6.93 -5.87
CA GLU A 136 -4.18 8.30 -6.32
C GLU A 136 -3.44 8.63 -7.62
N ASN A 137 -2.18 8.20 -7.75
CA ASN A 137 -1.43 8.40 -8.98
C ASN A 137 -1.99 7.58 -10.15
N ASN A 138 -2.42 6.33 -9.91
CA ASN A 138 -3.06 5.50 -10.92
C ASN A 138 -4.35 6.14 -11.45
N GLN A 139 -5.14 6.76 -10.57
CA GLN A 139 -6.33 7.53 -10.97
C GLN A 139 -5.98 8.71 -11.90
N LYS A 140 -4.89 9.43 -11.59
CA LYS A 140 -4.42 10.56 -12.43
C LYS A 140 -3.89 10.11 -13.79
N LEU A 141 -3.28 8.93 -13.86
CA LEU A 141 -2.74 8.37 -15.10
C LEU A 141 -3.82 7.76 -16.00
N ALA A 142 -4.94 7.32 -15.44
CA ALA A 142 -5.96 6.60 -16.18
C ALA A 142 -6.65 7.48 -17.23
N PRO A 143 -6.59 7.12 -18.53
CA PRO A 143 -7.45 7.74 -19.55
C PRO A 143 -8.92 7.58 -19.17
N ALA A 144 -9.74 8.59 -19.43
CA ALA A 144 -11.15 8.61 -19.01
C ALA A 144 -11.99 7.45 -19.60
N ASP A 145 -11.59 6.94 -20.77
CA ASP A 145 -12.22 5.82 -21.48
C ASP A 145 -11.54 4.46 -21.19
N ASN A 146 -10.56 4.42 -20.29
CA ASN A 146 -9.86 3.19 -19.95
C ASN A 146 -10.73 2.28 -19.07
N GLY A 147 -10.77 0.99 -19.38
CA GLY A 147 -11.59 0.01 -18.67
C GLY A 147 -11.26 -0.15 -17.17
N ALA A 148 -10.08 0.27 -16.73
CA ALA A 148 -9.68 0.21 -15.33
C ALA A 148 -10.31 1.29 -14.44
N VAL A 149 -10.84 2.39 -15.00
CA VAL A 149 -11.30 3.57 -14.22
C VAL A 149 -12.30 3.20 -13.12
N ALA A 150 -13.34 2.44 -13.46
CA ALA A 150 -14.36 2.02 -12.49
C ALA A 150 -13.76 1.17 -11.35
N GLY A 151 -12.88 0.24 -11.71
CA GLY A 151 -12.22 -0.63 -10.74
C GLY A 151 -11.21 0.10 -9.86
N LEU A 152 -10.51 1.11 -10.39
CA LEU A 152 -9.62 1.96 -9.59
C LEU A 152 -10.45 2.77 -8.57
N ALA A 153 -11.66 3.21 -8.91
CA ALA A 153 -12.53 3.97 -8.00
C ALA A 153 -12.99 3.13 -6.80
N ILE A 154 -13.27 1.84 -7.01
CA ILE A 154 -13.59 0.90 -5.93
C ILE A 154 -12.44 0.82 -4.93
N VAL A 155 -11.20 0.66 -5.40
CA VAL A 155 -10.03 0.57 -4.53
C VAL A 155 -9.73 1.91 -3.84
N ALA A 156 -10.08 3.04 -4.46
CA ALA A 156 -10.00 4.35 -3.80
C ALA A 156 -10.97 4.47 -2.60
N GLY A 157 -12.19 3.94 -2.73
CA GLY A 157 -13.17 3.92 -1.64
C GLY A 157 -12.73 3.08 -0.42
N ALA A 158 -12.04 1.97 -0.65
CA ALA A 158 -11.59 1.06 0.42
C ALA A 158 -10.44 1.64 1.28
N GLN A 159 -9.67 2.59 0.77
CA GLN A 159 -8.46 3.12 1.44
C GLN A 159 -8.73 3.77 2.81
N ALA A 160 -9.86 4.46 2.95
CA ALA A 160 -10.19 5.12 4.22
C ALA A 160 -10.45 4.09 5.33
N GLU A 161 -11.05 2.96 4.97
CA GLU A 161 -11.28 1.84 5.89
C GLU A 161 -9.97 1.15 6.25
N GLU A 162 -9.13 0.80 5.27
CA GLU A 162 -7.80 0.21 5.49
C GLU A 162 -6.92 1.09 6.41
N LEU A 163 -6.91 2.41 6.18
CA LEU A 163 -6.17 3.36 7.00
C LEU A 163 -6.73 3.42 8.43
N ASN A 164 -8.05 3.57 8.58
CA ASN A 164 -8.68 3.65 9.90
C ASN A 164 -8.46 2.38 10.73
N LEU A 165 -8.60 1.20 10.11
CA LEU A 165 -8.30 -0.08 10.74
C LEU A 165 -6.82 -0.15 11.15
N THR A 166 -5.90 0.26 10.29
CA THR A 166 -4.46 0.27 10.60
C THR A 166 -4.11 1.24 11.74
N MET A 167 -4.78 2.39 11.80
CA MET A 167 -4.64 3.35 12.90
C MET A 167 -5.17 2.78 14.22
N SER A 168 -6.26 2.00 14.19
CA SER A 168 -6.83 1.37 15.38
C SER A 168 -5.91 0.35 16.06
N LEU A 169 -4.86 -0.11 15.36
CA LEU A 169 -3.84 -1.02 15.87
C LEU A 169 -2.69 -0.31 16.61
N ALA A 170 -2.66 1.03 16.63
CA ALA A 170 -1.62 1.79 17.30
C ALA A 170 -1.59 1.47 18.82
N ILE A 171 -0.39 1.54 19.41
CA ILE A 171 -0.23 1.35 20.86
C ILE A 171 -0.92 2.51 21.59
N PRO A 172 -1.93 2.24 22.44
CA PRO A 172 -2.62 3.29 23.17
C PRO A 172 -1.72 3.89 24.25
N ALA A 173 -2.08 5.07 24.74
CA ALA A 173 -1.32 5.76 25.80
C ALA A 173 -1.21 4.95 27.11
N SER A 174 -2.13 4.01 27.34
CA SER A 174 -2.06 3.06 28.46
C SER A 174 -0.95 2.02 28.34
N GLY A 175 -0.38 1.84 27.14
CA GLY A 175 0.62 0.81 26.84
C GLY A 175 0.07 -0.62 26.73
N ALA A 176 -1.23 -0.83 26.96
CA ALA A 176 -1.86 -2.14 26.94
C ALA A 176 -2.71 -2.33 25.66
N ILE A 177 -2.45 -3.41 24.93
CA ILE A 177 -3.20 -3.78 23.73
C ILE A 177 -4.32 -4.76 24.11
N ASP A 178 -5.55 -4.48 23.68
CA ASP A 178 -6.61 -5.49 23.63
C ASP A 178 -6.32 -6.44 22.45
N THR A 179 -5.68 -7.57 22.73
CA THR A 179 -5.25 -8.53 21.71
C THR A 179 -6.43 -9.19 21.00
N ALA A 180 -7.59 -9.30 21.65
CA ALA A 180 -8.78 -9.88 21.04
C ALA A 180 -9.39 -8.92 20.01
N ALA A 181 -9.50 -7.63 20.36
CA ALA A 181 -9.95 -6.59 19.43
C ALA A 181 -8.94 -6.40 18.28
N ALA A 182 -7.65 -6.29 18.59
CA ALA A 182 -6.59 -6.15 17.59
C ALA A 182 -6.55 -7.35 16.64
N GLY A 183 -6.74 -8.57 17.14
CA GLY A 183 -6.84 -9.78 16.32
C GLY A 183 -7.98 -9.72 15.31
N LYS A 184 -9.16 -9.21 15.69
CA LYS A 184 -10.28 -9.03 14.74
C LYS A 184 -9.92 -8.02 13.65
N THR A 185 -9.32 -6.89 14.01
CA THR A 185 -8.86 -5.88 13.04
C THR A 185 -7.85 -6.46 12.06
N VAL A 186 -6.87 -7.23 12.54
CA VAL A 186 -5.88 -7.93 11.71
C VAL A 186 -6.56 -8.87 10.71
N GLU A 187 -7.56 -9.63 11.13
CA GLU A 187 -8.29 -10.54 10.25
C GLU A 187 -9.16 -9.82 9.21
N THR A 188 -9.66 -8.62 9.52
CA THR A 188 -10.35 -7.76 8.53
C THR A 188 -9.36 -7.24 7.50
N LEU A 189 -8.25 -6.63 7.95
CA LEU A 189 -7.22 -6.09 7.07
C LEU A 189 -6.63 -7.14 6.11
N LYS A 190 -6.43 -8.39 6.56
CA LYS A 190 -6.01 -9.49 5.68
C LYS A 190 -6.98 -9.72 4.52
N LYS A 191 -8.29 -9.66 4.78
CA LYS A 191 -9.33 -9.84 3.76
C LYS A 191 -9.37 -8.64 2.82
N ASP A 192 -9.28 -7.43 3.37
CA ASP A 192 -9.30 -6.19 2.58
C ASP A 192 -8.11 -6.11 1.63
N PHE A 193 -6.88 -6.37 2.12
CA PHE A 193 -5.69 -6.38 1.27
C PHE A 193 -5.76 -7.48 0.20
N ALA A 194 -6.21 -8.69 0.54
CA ALA A 194 -6.39 -9.76 -0.45
C ALA A 194 -7.42 -9.38 -1.53
N GLY A 195 -8.56 -8.83 -1.13
CA GLY A 195 -9.59 -8.33 -2.05
C GLY A 195 -9.08 -7.17 -2.92
N GLY A 196 -8.31 -6.26 -2.33
CA GLY A 196 -7.64 -5.16 -3.02
C GLY A 196 -6.67 -5.67 -4.09
N ILE A 197 -5.86 -6.69 -3.77
CA ILE A 197 -4.93 -7.32 -4.73
C ILE A 197 -5.70 -7.89 -5.92
N ASP A 198 -6.77 -8.63 -5.65
CA ASP A 198 -7.57 -9.26 -6.71
C ASP A 198 -8.28 -8.21 -7.57
N GLN A 199 -8.74 -7.11 -6.97
CA GLN A 199 -9.29 -5.99 -7.73
C GLN A 199 -8.22 -5.31 -8.58
N ASN A 200 -7.00 -5.11 -8.09
CA ASN A 200 -5.92 -4.52 -8.89
C ASN A 200 -5.46 -5.42 -10.03
N LYS A 201 -5.46 -6.76 -9.86
CA LYS A 201 -5.21 -7.69 -10.97
C LYS A 201 -6.25 -7.54 -12.08
N LYS A 202 -7.53 -7.38 -11.71
CA LYS A 202 -8.61 -7.08 -12.68
C LYS A 202 -8.38 -5.73 -13.36
N ASN A 203 -8.00 -4.70 -12.59
CA ASN A 203 -7.70 -3.38 -13.12
C ASN A 203 -6.52 -3.41 -14.10
N LEU A 204 -5.48 -4.22 -13.83
CA LEU A 204 -4.33 -4.38 -14.71
C LEU A 204 -4.73 -5.01 -16.05
N ALA A 205 -5.53 -6.08 -16.00
CA ALA A 205 -6.07 -6.72 -17.19
C ALA A 205 -6.97 -5.75 -17.99
N ALA A 206 -7.83 -4.99 -17.30
CA ALA A 206 -8.69 -4.00 -17.93
C ALA A 206 -7.91 -2.82 -18.53
N ALA A 207 -6.84 -2.37 -17.86
CA ALA A 207 -6.01 -1.27 -18.33
C ALA A 207 -5.34 -1.57 -19.67
N THR A 208 -4.96 -2.82 -19.87
CA THR A 208 -4.24 -3.33 -21.05
C THR A 208 -5.16 -4.00 -22.06
N ALA A 209 -6.47 -4.06 -21.81
CA ALA A 209 -7.42 -4.69 -22.71
C ALA A 209 -7.42 -4.00 -24.09
N GLY A 210 -7.26 -4.79 -25.15
CA GLY A 210 -7.25 -4.29 -26.53
C GLY A 210 -5.88 -3.77 -27.02
N CYS A 211 -4.83 -3.87 -26.20
CA CYS A 211 -3.47 -3.58 -26.63
C CYS A 211 -2.47 -4.63 -26.12
N THR A 212 -1.32 -4.71 -26.76
CA THR A 212 -0.22 -5.59 -26.32
C THR A 212 0.82 -4.74 -25.61
N PRO A 213 1.10 -4.97 -24.31
CA PRO A 213 2.22 -4.35 -23.64
C PRO A 213 3.51 -4.81 -24.33
N THR A 214 4.15 -3.94 -25.09
CA THR A 214 5.46 -4.27 -25.63
C THR A 214 6.44 -4.32 -24.46
N ALA A 215 7.13 -5.46 -24.29
CA ALA A 215 8.25 -5.53 -23.37
C ALA A 215 9.19 -4.39 -23.75
N ALA A 216 9.35 -3.41 -22.85
CA ALA A 216 10.31 -2.35 -23.07
C ALA A 216 11.65 -3.02 -23.37
N LYS A 217 12.18 -2.83 -24.57
CA LYS A 217 13.55 -3.23 -24.89
C LYS A 217 14.42 -2.41 -23.95
N VAL A 218 14.77 -2.99 -22.80
CA VAL A 218 15.78 -2.42 -21.91
C VAL A 218 17.08 -2.54 -22.68
N VAL A 219 17.47 -1.45 -23.35
CA VAL A 219 18.82 -1.30 -23.87
C VAL A 219 19.69 -1.13 -22.63
N VAL A 220 20.23 -2.24 -22.12
CA VAL A 220 21.30 -2.21 -21.15
C VAL A 220 22.53 -1.69 -21.91
N SER A 221 22.76 -0.38 -21.82
CA SER A 221 24.06 0.18 -22.18
C SER A 221 25.08 -0.43 -21.23
N LYS A 222 25.95 -1.28 -21.79
CA LYS A 222 27.10 -1.87 -21.09
C LYS A 222 28.15 -0.80 -20.76
#